data_AF-A0A928WYH8-F1
#
_entry.id   AF-A0A928WYH8-F1
#
_cell.length_a   1.000
_cell.length_b   1.000
_cell.length_c   1.000
_cell.angle_alpha   90.00
_cell.angle_beta   90.00
_cell.angle_gamma   90.00
#
_symmetry.space_group_name_H-M   'P 1'
#
loop_
_entity.id
_entity.type
_entity.pdbx_description
1 polymer ?
#
loop_
_entity_poly.entity_id
_entity_poly.type
_entity_poly.pdbx_seq_one_letter_code
_entity_poly.pdbx_strand_id
1 'polypeptide(L)'
;MANRQTRARATNSVSSFANDFKEFLLRGNVVDLAIAVVLGAAFNAIVTSLVQDIITPVLLQPVLNAAGVDDIALLSTGGIKYGLFLAAVINFVIVGFVLFLIVRTFARFKRAEEVAAEPIPTPTEQLDIAMQRLTETIERKL
;
A
#
# COMPACT_ATOMS: atom_id res chain seq x y z
N MET A 1 68.47 11.82 -7.30
CA MET A 1 67.42 12.38 -6.41
C MET A 1 66.11 12.43 -7.19
N ALA A 2 64.98 12.16 -6.52
CA ALA A 2 63.59 12.43 -6.95
C ALA A 2 62.98 11.58 -8.09
N ASN A 3 62.48 10.37 -7.76
CA ASN A 3 61.27 9.84 -8.41
C ASN A 3 60.57 8.81 -7.48
N ARG A 4 59.89 9.29 -6.43
CA ARG A 4 59.08 8.46 -5.52
C ARG A 4 57.69 9.03 -5.18
N GLN A 5 57.26 10.11 -5.81
CA GLN A 5 56.01 10.80 -5.43
C GLN A 5 54.76 10.48 -6.27
N THR A 6 54.81 9.47 -7.16
CA THR A 6 53.66 9.14 -8.03
C THR A 6 52.80 7.96 -7.56
N ARG A 7 52.92 7.48 -6.31
CA ARG A 7 52.14 6.34 -5.81
C ARG A 7 51.49 6.62 -4.46
N ALA A 8 50.33 7.29 -4.42
CA ALA A 8 49.37 7.17 -3.29
C ALA A 8 48.07 8.00 -3.46
N ARG A 9 47.36 7.94 -4.60
CA ARG A 9 46.01 8.56 -4.64
C ARG A 9 45.00 7.79 -5.47
N ALA A 10 44.61 6.64 -4.94
CA ALA A 10 43.42 5.86 -5.28
C ALA A 10 43.25 4.93 -4.05
N THR A 11 42.15 4.82 -3.32
CA THR A 11 40.72 4.82 -3.65
C THR A 11 39.96 4.99 -2.32
N ASN A 12 38.98 5.89 -2.23
CA ASN A 12 38.05 5.97 -1.08
C ASN A 12 36.68 6.49 -1.55
N SER A 13 36.24 6.11 -2.75
CA SER A 13 34.95 6.56 -3.32
C SER A 13 33.76 5.70 -2.88
N VAL A 14 34.00 4.50 -2.33
CA VAL A 14 32.92 3.56 -1.97
C VAL A 14 32.21 3.93 -0.66
N SER A 15 32.91 4.53 0.31
CA SER A 15 32.24 5.02 1.54
C SER A 15 31.37 6.25 1.30
N SER A 16 31.68 7.08 0.29
CA SER A 16 30.88 8.26 -0.04
C SER A 16 29.49 7.87 -0.55
N PHE A 17 29.39 6.99 -1.55
CA PHE A 17 28.11 6.59 -2.12
C PHE A 17 27.20 5.86 -1.12
N ALA A 18 27.74 4.95 -0.31
CA ALA A 18 26.95 4.23 0.68
C ALA A 18 26.42 5.15 1.80
N ASN A 19 27.22 6.15 2.20
CA ASN A 19 26.80 7.16 3.16
C ASN A 19 25.78 8.13 2.56
N ASP A 20 26.01 8.61 1.33
CA ASP A 20 25.07 9.47 0.59
C ASP A 20 23.73 8.77 0.34
N PHE A 21 23.78 7.46 0.03
CA PHE A 21 22.59 6.63 -0.14
C PHE A 21 21.83 6.41 1.18
N LYS A 22 22.55 6.16 2.28
CA LYS A 22 21.96 6.07 3.61
C LYS A 22 21.31 7.40 4.01
N GLU A 23 21.96 8.53 3.76
CA GLU A 23 21.44 9.87 4.06
C GLU A 23 20.22 10.23 3.19
N PHE A 24 20.19 9.76 1.95
CA PHE A 24 19.02 9.85 1.07
C PHE A 24 17.84 9.00 1.58
N LEU A 25 18.08 7.75 1.99
CA LEU A 25 17.04 6.87 2.55
C LEU A 25 16.51 7.39 3.89
N LEU A 26 17.39 7.89 4.77
CA LEU A 26 17.00 8.43 6.07
C LEU A 26 16.26 9.76 5.98
N ARG A 27 16.05 10.30 4.77
CA ARG A 27 15.11 11.40 4.56
C ARG A 27 13.71 10.88 4.90
N GLY A 28 13.19 11.30 6.06
CA GLY A 28 12.09 10.64 6.78
C GLY A 28 10.85 10.23 5.96
N ASN A 29 10.54 10.95 4.88
CA ASN A 29 9.39 10.62 4.02
C ASN A 29 9.63 9.43 3.06
N VAL A 30 10.88 9.06 2.75
CA VAL A 30 11.20 8.04 1.73
C VAL A 30 11.03 6.62 2.26
N VAL A 31 11.46 6.37 3.50
CA VAL A 31 11.35 5.05 4.14
C VAL A 31 9.89 4.69 4.40
N ASP A 32 9.09 5.63 4.92
CA ASP A 32 7.67 5.40 5.18
C ASP A 32 6.89 5.15 3.87
N LEU A 33 7.20 5.89 2.82
CA LEU A 33 6.64 5.67 1.48
C LEU A 33 7.05 4.29 0.93
N ALA A 34 8.32 3.91 1.05
CA ALA A 34 8.81 2.62 0.57
C ALA A 34 8.12 1.45 1.29
N ILE A 35 7.94 1.55 2.60
CA ILE A 35 7.22 0.55 3.40
C ILE A 35 5.76 0.47 2.96
N ALA A 36 5.09 1.63 2.78
CA ALA A 36 3.70 1.68 2.33
C ALA A 36 3.50 1.00 0.96
N VAL A 37 4.41 1.23 0.00
CA VAL A 37 4.34 0.62 -1.34
C VAL A 37 4.56 -0.89 -1.29
N VAL A 38 5.57 -1.35 -0.54
CA VAL A 38 5.88 -2.80 -0.42
C VAL A 38 4.74 -3.54 0.27
N LEU A 39 4.22 -2.99 1.38
CA LEU A 39 3.06 -3.57 2.07
C LEU A 39 1.80 -3.53 1.21
N GLY A 40 1.59 -2.46 0.45
CA GLY A 40 0.47 -2.35 -0.49
C GLY A 40 0.51 -3.43 -1.58
N ALA A 41 1.69 -3.69 -2.14
CA ALA A 41 1.87 -4.75 -3.14
C ALA A 41 1.64 -6.15 -2.54
N ALA A 42 2.19 -6.44 -1.36
CA ALA A 42 1.99 -7.70 -0.67
C ALA A 42 0.52 -7.92 -0.28
N PHE A 43 -0.16 -6.88 0.22
CA PHE A 43 -1.58 -6.95 0.55
C PHE A 43 -2.45 -7.18 -0.69
N ASN A 44 -2.16 -6.50 -1.81
CA ASN A 44 -2.86 -6.73 -3.06
C ASN A 44 -2.72 -8.19 -3.55
N ALA A 45 -1.55 -8.82 -3.36
CA ALA A 45 -1.36 -10.23 -3.68
C ALA A 45 -2.25 -11.15 -2.83
N ILE A 46 -2.37 -10.88 -1.53
CA ILE A 46 -3.26 -11.63 -0.62
C ILE A 46 -4.73 -11.49 -1.06
N VAL A 47 -5.18 -10.27 -1.35
CA VAL A 47 -6.55 -10.02 -1.82
C VAL A 47 -6.80 -10.72 -3.15
N THR A 48 -5.84 -10.67 -4.08
CA THR A 48 -5.94 -11.33 -5.38
C THR A 48 -6.04 -12.85 -5.21
N SER A 49 -5.22 -13.46 -4.35
CA SER A 49 -5.28 -14.90 -4.06
C SER A 49 -6.61 -15.30 -3.40
N LEU A 50 -7.11 -14.53 -2.43
CA LEU A 50 -8.42 -14.80 -1.83
C LEU A 50 -9.54 -14.80 -2.90
N VAL A 51 -9.47 -13.86 -3.85
CA VAL A 51 -10.50 -13.75 -4.89
C VAL A 51 -10.36 -14.86 -5.94
N GLN A 52 -9.15 -15.10 -6.43
CA GLN A 52 -8.90 -16.08 -7.49
C GLN A 52 -8.98 -17.51 -6.99
N ASP A 53 -8.42 -17.79 -5.82
CA ASP A 53 -8.23 -19.16 -5.32
C ASP A 53 -9.38 -19.64 -4.41
N ILE A 54 -10.16 -18.72 -3.83
CA ILE A 54 -11.27 -19.07 -2.93
C ILE A 54 -12.60 -18.60 -3.49
N ILE A 55 -12.77 -17.30 -3.72
CA ILE A 55 -14.08 -16.73 -4.09
C ILE A 55 -14.51 -17.20 -5.48
N THR A 56 -13.61 -17.17 -6.46
CA THR A 56 -13.92 -17.57 -7.85
C THR A 56 -14.34 -19.04 -7.96
N PRO A 57 -13.59 -20.04 -7.47
CA PRO A 57 -14.06 -21.43 -7.55
C PRO A 57 -15.34 -21.67 -6.75
N VAL A 58 -15.52 -21.01 -5.60
CA VAL A 58 -16.68 -21.27 -4.72
C VAL A 58 -17.94 -20.55 -5.18
N LEU A 59 -17.86 -19.33 -5.73
CA LEU A 59 -19.02 -18.56 -6.19
C LEU A 59 -19.25 -18.64 -7.69
N LEU A 60 -18.19 -18.59 -8.51
CA LEU A 60 -18.35 -18.53 -9.97
C LEU A 60 -18.54 -19.92 -10.59
N GLN A 61 -17.86 -20.97 -10.16
CA GLN A 61 -18.07 -22.30 -10.78
C GLN A 61 -19.51 -22.83 -10.65
N PRO A 62 -20.17 -22.81 -9.47
CA PRO A 62 -21.55 -23.27 -9.40
C PRO A 62 -22.54 -22.34 -10.13
N VAL A 63 -22.26 -21.03 -10.20
CA VAL A 63 -23.10 -20.06 -10.92
C VAL A 63 -22.90 -20.12 -12.44
N LEU A 64 -21.67 -20.34 -12.94
CA LEU A 64 -21.38 -20.54 -14.36
C LEU A 64 -21.98 -21.84 -14.87
N ASN A 65 -21.84 -22.94 -14.12
CA ASN A 65 -22.46 -24.22 -14.44
C ASN A 65 -24.00 -24.10 -14.45
N ALA A 66 -24.60 -23.31 -13.55
CA ALA A 66 -26.04 -23.07 -13.53
C ALA A 66 -26.51 -22.11 -14.66
N ALA A 67 -25.64 -21.23 -15.15
CA ALA A 67 -25.92 -20.29 -16.23
C ALA A 67 -25.62 -20.86 -17.63
N GLY A 68 -25.02 -22.05 -17.73
CA GLY A 68 -24.68 -22.70 -19.01
C GLY A 68 -23.60 -21.96 -19.80
N VAL A 69 -22.79 -21.14 -19.13
CA VAL A 69 -21.70 -20.37 -19.74
C VAL A 69 -20.38 -20.90 -19.20
N ASP A 70 -20.04 -22.13 -19.59
CA ASP A 70 -18.90 -22.87 -19.04
C ASP A 70 -17.55 -22.17 -19.28
N ASP A 71 -17.53 -21.15 -20.13
CA ASP A 71 -16.43 -20.20 -20.21
C ASP A 71 -16.91 -18.89 -20.81
N ILE A 72 -17.22 -17.90 -19.95
CA ILE A 72 -17.40 -16.51 -20.41
C ILE A 72 -16.14 -16.10 -21.21
N ALA A 73 -14.95 -16.63 -20.87
CA ALA A 73 -13.68 -16.45 -21.57
C ALA A 73 -13.62 -17.07 -22.99
N LEU A 74 -14.42 -18.11 -23.29
CA LEU A 74 -14.52 -18.74 -24.61
C LEU A 74 -15.56 -18.09 -25.52
N LEU A 75 -16.37 -17.16 -24.99
CA LEU A 75 -17.26 -16.35 -25.82
C LEU A 75 -16.43 -15.49 -26.77
N SER A 76 -16.31 -15.98 -28.00
CA SER A 76 -15.74 -15.27 -29.13
C SER A 76 -16.77 -15.26 -30.25
N THR A 77 -17.00 -14.07 -30.81
CA THR A 77 -17.79 -13.89 -32.03
C THR A 77 -16.85 -13.21 -33.03
N GLY A 78 -16.65 -13.84 -34.19
CA GLY A 78 -15.78 -13.30 -35.24
C GLY A 78 -14.29 -13.14 -34.87
N GLY A 79 -13.77 -13.89 -33.90
CA GLY A 79 -12.35 -13.84 -33.50
C GLY A 79 -11.99 -12.78 -32.45
N ILE A 80 -12.96 -11.97 -32.01
CA ILE A 80 -12.77 -11.02 -30.90
C ILE A 80 -13.14 -11.72 -29.58
N LYS A 81 -12.15 -11.91 -28.70
CA LYS A 81 -12.29 -12.53 -27.37
C LYS A 81 -12.84 -11.52 -26.34
N TYR A 82 -14.05 -11.00 -26.55
CA TYR A 82 -14.70 -10.10 -25.58
C TYR A 82 -14.96 -10.79 -24.23
N GLY A 83 -15.04 -12.13 -24.24
CA GLY A 83 -15.11 -12.96 -23.06
C GLY A 83 -14.02 -12.71 -22.02
N LEU A 84 -12.77 -12.54 -22.48
CA LEU A 84 -11.63 -12.29 -21.60
C LEU A 84 -11.70 -10.91 -20.93
N PHE A 85 -12.15 -9.90 -21.68
CA PHE A 85 -12.35 -8.56 -21.14
C PHE A 85 -13.49 -8.54 -20.12
N LEU A 86 -14.61 -9.18 -20.43
CA LEU A 86 -15.75 -9.26 -19.52
C LEU A 86 -15.40 -10.02 -18.24
N ALA A 87 -14.64 -11.12 -18.35
CA ALA A 87 -14.11 -11.83 -17.18
C ALA A 87 -13.19 -10.95 -16.32
N ALA A 88 -12.32 -10.14 -16.94
CA ALA A 88 -11.47 -9.20 -16.22
C ALA A 88 -12.28 -8.11 -15.48
N VAL A 89 -13.35 -7.59 -16.11
CA VAL A 89 -14.25 -6.61 -15.48
C VAL A 89 -14.99 -7.24 -14.29
N ILE A 90 -15.53 -8.45 -14.45
CA ILE A 90 -16.20 -9.17 -13.36
C ILE A 90 -15.22 -9.42 -12.21
N ASN A 91 -14.00 -9.87 -12.50
CA ASN A 91 -12.95 -10.06 -11.50
C ASN A 91 -12.63 -8.75 -10.76
N PHE A 92 -12.50 -7.63 -11.46
CA PHE A 92 -12.27 -6.31 -10.84
C PHE A 92 -13.40 -5.93 -9.86
N VAL A 93 -14.66 -6.14 -10.25
CA VAL A 93 -15.82 -5.86 -9.38
C VAL A 93 -15.81 -6.76 -8.14
N ILE A 94 -15.49 -8.06 -8.30
CA ILE A 94 -15.39 -9.00 -7.17
C ILE A 94 -14.26 -8.62 -6.22
N VAL A 95 -13.06 -8.31 -6.73
CA VAL A 95 -11.93 -7.85 -5.92
C VAL A 95 -12.31 -6.60 -5.13
N GLY A 96 -12.92 -5.61 -5.78
CA GLY A 96 -13.40 -4.40 -5.13
C GLY A 96 -14.45 -4.67 -4.05
N PHE A 97 -15.38 -5.60 -4.31
CA PHE A 97 -16.40 -6.00 -3.34
C PHE A 97 -15.81 -6.71 -2.12
N VAL A 98 -14.84 -7.61 -2.32
CA VAL A 98 -14.13 -8.28 -1.22
C VAL A 98 -13.32 -7.28 -0.39
N LEU A 99 -12.61 -6.36 -1.05
CA LEU A 99 -11.88 -5.28 -0.38
C LEU A 99 -12.83 -4.43 0.49
N PHE A 100 -14.01 -4.08 -0.05
CA PHE A 100 -15.04 -3.37 0.69
C PHE A 100 -15.53 -4.16 1.91
N LEU A 101 -15.73 -5.47 1.78
CA LEU A 101 -16.17 -6.34 2.87
C LEU A 101 -15.11 -6.40 3.99
N ILE A 102 -13.84 -6.52 3.63
CA ILE A 102 -12.71 -6.49 4.58
C ILE A 102 -12.66 -5.13 5.30
N VAL A 103 -12.63 -4.02 4.56
CA VAL A 103 -12.58 -2.67 5.15
C VAL A 103 -13.80 -2.41 6.04
N ARG A 104 -15.00 -2.83 5.63
CA ARG A 104 -16.22 -2.71 6.43
C ARG A 104 -16.18 -3.53 7.71
N THR A 105 -15.60 -4.72 7.65
CA THR A 105 -15.43 -5.60 8.81
C THR A 105 -14.42 -4.99 9.79
N PHE A 106 -13.26 -4.56 9.31
CA PHE A 106 -12.27 -3.85 10.11
C PHE A 106 -12.81 -2.53 10.67
N ALA A 107 -13.57 -1.75 9.90
CA ALA A 107 -14.21 -0.52 10.37
C ALA A 107 -15.26 -0.80 11.46
N ARG A 108 -15.97 -1.93 11.38
CA ARG A 108 -16.91 -2.38 12.42
C ARG A 108 -16.18 -2.78 13.70
N PHE A 109 -15.02 -3.41 13.61
CA PHE A 109 -14.19 -3.77 14.76
C PHE A 109 -13.46 -2.56 15.36
N LYS A 110 -12.88 -1.68 14.53
CA LYS A 110 -12.27 -0.43 14.99
C LYS A 110 -13.27 0.51 15.65
N ARG A 111 -14.51 0.64 15.14
CA ARG A 111 -15.56 1.42 15.83
C ARG A 111 -15.92 0.86 17.21
N ALA A 112 -15.69 -0.43 17.47
CA ALA A 112 -15.87 -1.00 18.80
C ALA A 112 -14.72 -0.64 19.76
N GLU A 113 -13.56 -0.24 19.23
CA GLU A 113 -12.34 0.11 19.97
C GLU A 113 -12.07 1.64 19.99
N GLU A 114 -12.61 2.39 19.04
CA GLU A 114 -12.52 3.86 18.91
C GLU A 114 -13.42 4.61 19.93
N VAL A 115 -14.24 3.88 20.70
CA VAL A 115 -14.82 4.40 21.95
C VAL A 115 -13.75 4.45 23.07
N ALA A 116 -12.60 3.79 22.90
CA ALA A 116 -11.55 3.67 23.90
C ALA A 116 -10.16 4.18 23.49
N ALA A 117 -9.91 4.50 22.22
CA ALA A 117 -8.62 5.04 21.76
C ALA A 117 -8.80 6.41 21.11
N GLU A 118 -8.48 7.46 21.85
CA GLU A 118 -8.28 8.81 21.30
C GLU A 118 -7.21 8.76 20.18
N PRO A 119 -7.39 9.51 19.08
CA PRO A 119 -6.44 9.51 17.98
C PRO A 119 -5.09 10.04 18.46
N ILE A 120 -4.01 9.28 18.22
CA ILE A 120 -2.65 9.75 18.42
C ILE A 120 -2.47 10.94 17.47
N PRO A 121 -2.24 12.16 17.98
CA PRO A 121 -2.21 13.35 17.15
C PRO A 121 -1.05 13.26 16.16
N THR A 122 -1.37 13.48 14.88
CA THR A 122 -0.38 13.62 13.81
C THR A 122 0.58 14.77 14.14
N PRO A 123 1.80 14.79 13.58
CA PRO A 123 2.76 15.87 13.86
C PRO A 123 2.20 17.28 13.63
N THR A 124 1.32 17.43 12.64
CA THR A 124 0.55 18.66 12.36
C THR A 124 -0.46 18.99 13.45
N GLU A 125 -1.22 18.01 13.95
CA GLU A 125 -2.15 18.22 15.07
C GLU A 125 -1.41 18.54 16.37
N GLN A 126 -0.20 17.98 16.58
CA GLN A 126 0.63 18.31 17.75
C GLN A 126 1.10 19.77 17.72
N LEU A 127 1.42 20.32 16.55
CA LEU A 127 1.78 21.73 16.37
C LEU A 127 0.59 22.65 16.70
N ASP A 128 -0.60 22.29 16.23
CA ASP A 128 -1.82 23.06 16.52
C ASP A 128 -2.17 23.01 18.03
N ILE A 129 -2.07 21.85 18.66
CA ILE A 129 -2.28 21.69 20.11
C ILE A 129 -1.23 22.48 20.91
N ALA A 130 0.03 22.45 20.50
CA ALA A 130 1.10 23.22 21.15
C ALA A 130 0.86 24.72 21.04
N MET A 131 0.37 25.19 19.89
CA MET A 131 0.03 26.60 19.69
C MET A 131 -1.15 27.05 20.54
N GLN A 132 -2.20 26.23 20.64
CA GLN A 132 -3.33 26.48 21.53
C GLN A 132 -2.88 26.57 23.01
N ARG A 133 -2.03 25.65 23.46
CA ARG A 133 -1.49 25.67 24.83
C ARG A 133 -0.63 26.91 25.12
N LEU A 134 0.15 27.36 24.15
CA LEU A 134 0.94 28.58 24.28
C LEU A 134 0.03 29.82 24.36
N THR A 135 -1.01 29.89 23.53
CA THR A 135 -2.01 30.97 23.59
C THR A 135 -2.74 30.98 24.93
N GLU A 136 -3.23 29.84 25.43
CA GLU A 136 -3.85 29.75 26.77
C GLU A 136 -2.88 30.17 27.88
N THR A 137 -1.61 29.78 27.80
CA THR A 137 -0.61 30.12 28.83
C THR A 137 -0.30 31.62 28.84
N ILE A 138 -0.34 32.27 27.68
CA ILE A 138 -0.18 33.73 27.57
C ILE A 138 -1.40 34.45 28.14
N GLU A 139 -2.63 34.03 27.79
CA GLU A 139 -3.86 34.62 28.34
C GLU A 139 -3.99 34.45 29.85
N ARG A 140 -3.52 33.31 30.39
CA ARG A 140 -3.62 33.00 31.83
C ARG A 140 -2.57 33.71 32.69
N LYS A 141 -1.52 34.28 32.08
CA LYS A 141 -0.42 34.99 32.77
C LYS A 141 -0.45 36.51 32.57
N LEU A 142 -1.25 37.02 31.64
CA LEU A 142 -1.64 38.44 31.56
C LEU A 142 -2.72 38.75 32.61
#